data_AF-A0A640L587-F1
#
_entry.id   AF-A0A640L587-F1
#
_cell.length_a   1.000
_cell.length_b   1.000
_cell.length_c   1.000
_cell.angle_alpha   90.00
_cell.angle_beta   90.00
_cell.angle_gamma   90.00
#
_symmetry.space_group_name_H-M   'P 1'
#
loop_
_entity.id
_entity.type
_entity.pdbx_description
1 polymer ?
#
loop_
_entity_poly.entity_id
_entity_poly.type
_entity_poly.pdbx_seq_one_letter_code
_entity_poly.pdbx_strand_id
1 'polypeptide(L)'
;MHEHLKEKLAILPDQPGCYLMKDRQGTVIYVGKAKVLKNRVRSYFTGSHDGKTLRLVGEIVDFEYIVTSSNLEALAHFGVKLNKKT
;
A
#
# COMPACT_ATOMS: atom_id res chain seq x y z
N MET A 1 3.74 -11.84 -10.58
CA MET A 1 3.62 -10.41 -10.25
C MET A 1 3.60 -9.62 -11.54
N HIS A 2 2.61 -8.75 -11.73
CA HIS A 2 2.47 -7.90 -12.92
C HIS A 2 3.68 -6.95 -13.07
N GLU A 3 4.10 -6.66 -14.30
CA GLU A 3 5.28 -5.82 -14.57
C GLU A 3 5.14 -4.41 -13.96
N HIS A 4 3.97 -3.79 -14.05
CA HIS A 4 3.74 -2.46 -13.47
C HIS A 4 3.94 -2.42 -11.94
N LEU A 5 3.68 -3.52 -11.21
CA LEU A 5 3.92 -3.59 -9.77
C LEU A 5 5.42 -3.58 -9.49
N LYS A 6 6.23 -4.30 -10.29
CA LYS A 6 7.69 -4.30 -10.13
C LYS A 6 8.25 -2.90 -10.30
N GLU A 7 7.79 -2.18 -11.32
CA GLU A 7 8.21 -0.80 -11.59
C GLU A 7 7.84 0.13 -10.42
N LYS A 8 6.60 0.05 -9.91
CA LYS A 8 6.17 0.83 -8.74
C LYS A 8 6.96 0.47 -7.47
N LEU A 9 7.29 -0.79 -7.26
CA LEU A 9 8.11 -1.24 -6.14
C LEU A 9 9.56 -0.74 -6.24
N ALA A 10 10.08 -0.55 -7.45
CA ALA A 10 11.44 -0.07 -7.68
C ALA A 10 11.63 1.39 -7.24
N ILE A 11 10.61 2.23 -7.43
CA ILE A 11 10.64 3.67 -7.13
C ILE A 11 10.14 4.05 -5.73
N LEU A 12 9.84 3.08 -4.87
CA LEU A 12 9.38 3.35 -3.51
C LEU A 12 10.45 4.11 -2.68
N PRO A 13 10.06 5.17 -1.96
CA PRO A 13 11.00 5.98 -1.20
C PRO A 13 11.41 5.33 0.12
N ASP A 14 12.63 5.64 0.55
CA ASP A 14 13.15 5.33 1.89
C ASP A 14 12.66 6.38 2.92
N GLN A 15 11.35 6.59 2.98
CA GLN A 15 10.70 7.62 3.82
C GLN A 15 9.48 7.06 4.57
N PRO A 16 9.09 7.67 5.69
CA PRO A 16 7.84 7.35 6.37
C PRO A 16 6.64 7.76 5.53
N GLY A 17 5.53 7.07 5.73
CA GLY A 17 4.30 7.39 5.03
C GLY A 17 3.20 6.36 5.25
N CYS A 18 2.10 6.57 4.55
CA CYS A 18 0.99 5.62 4.53
C CYS A 18 0.82 5.05 3.13
N TYR A 19 0.27 3.84 3.06
CA TYR A 19 0.02 3.12 1.83
C TYR A 19 -1.35 2.47 1.84
N LEU A 20 -1.90 2.23 0.66
CA LEU A 20 -3.12 1.47 0.46
C LEU A 20 -2.91 0.43 -0.62
N MET A 21 -3.56 -0.72 -0.47
CA MET A 21 -3.58 -1.79 -1.45
C MET A 21 -4.96 -1.84 -2.12
N LYS A 22 -4.97 -2.13 -3.41
CA LYS A 22 -6.20 -2.22 -4.22
C LYS A 22 -6.34 -3.57 -4.88
N ASP A 23 -7.58 -4.00 -5.01
CA ASP A 23 -7.96 -5.16 -5.80
C ASP A 23 -8.16 -4.82 -7.28
N ARG A 24 -8.49 -5.84 -8.09
CA ARG A 24 -8.77 -5.71 -9.54
C ARG A 24 -9.90 -4.74 -9.90
N GLN A 25 -10.78 -4.42 -8.95
CA GLN A 25 -11.88 -3.48 -9.14
C GLN A 25 -11.47 -2.05 -8.75
N GLY A 26 -10.22 -1.84 -8.34
CA GLY A 26 -9.73 -0.58 -7.80
C GLY A 26 -10.20 -0.31 -6.36
N THR A 27 -10.82 -1.29 -5.70
CA THR A 27 -11.30 -1.16 -4.32
C THR A 27 -10.13 -1.19 -3.37
N VAL A 28 -10.07 -0.23 -2.44
CA VAL A 28 -9.08 -0.26 -1.36
C VAL A 28 -9.42 -1.40 -0.39
N ILE A 29 -8.53 -2.39 -0.31
CA ILE A 29 -8.70 -3.59 0.54
C ILE A 29 -7.83 -3.56 1.79
N TYR A 30 -6.84 -2.67 1.85
CA TYR A 30 -5.96 -2.51 3.00
C TYR A 30 -5.36 -1.12 3.04
N VAL A 31 -5.19 -0.57 4.25
CA VAL A 31 -4.46 0.68 4.51
C VAL A 31 -3.47 0.43 5.64
N GLY A 32 -2.24 0.89 5.47
CA GLY A 32 -1.19 0.74 6.47
C GLY A 32 -0.29 1.96 6.57
N LYS A 33 0.47 2.03 7.67
CA LYS A 33 1.54 3.01 7.89
C LYS A 33 2.89 2.31 7.88
N ALA A 34 3.91 3.01 7.40
CA ALA A 34 5.29 2.55 7.40
C ALA A 34 6.23 3.61 7.96
N LYS A 35 7.27 3.18 8.69
CA LYS A 35 8.45 4.02 8.97
C LYS A 35 9.32 4.20 7.73
N VAL A 36 9.35 3.17 6.87
CA VAL A 36 10.04 3.16 5.58
C VAL A 36 9.13 2.46 4.57
N LEU A 37 8.54 3.23 3.65
CA LEU A 37 7.58 2.74 2.66
C LEU A 37 8.17 1.61 1.80
N LYS A 38 9.40 1.80 1.31
CA LYS A 38 10.11 0.78 0.51
C LYS A 38 10.16 -0.58 1.19
N ASN A 39 10.63 -0.64 2.43
CA ASN A 39 10.75 -1.91 3.16
C ASN A 39 9.37 -2.52 3.43
N ARG A 40 8.41 -1.71 3.89
CA ARG A 40 7.10 -2.21 4.31
C ARG A 40 6.24 -2.69 3.15
N VAL A 41 6.22 -1.98 2.03
CA VAL A 41 5.41 -2.39 0.88
C VAL A 41 6.04 -3.58 0.17
N ARG A 42 7.38 -3.60 0.00
CA ARG A 42 8.08 -4.76 -0.58
C ARG A 42 7.88 -6.03 0.23
N SER A 43 7.76 -5.94 1.55
CA SER A 43 7.54 -7.12 2.41
C SER A 43 6.21 -7.83 2.19
N TYR A 44 5.29 -7.32 1.36
CA TYR A 44 4.09 -8.05 0.93
C TYR A 44 4.33 -8.92 -0.32
N PHE A 45 5.41 -8.65 -1.06
CA PHE A 45 5.71 -9.30 -2.34
C PHE A 45 6.99 -10.14 -2.28
N THR A 46 7.61 -10.24 -1.10
CA THR A 46 8.88 -10.94 -0.89
C THR A 46 8.86 -11.72 0.42
N GLY A 47 9.44 -12.92 0.43
CA GLY A 47 9.57 -13.75 1.62
C GLY A 47 8.32 -14.60 1.91
N SER A 48 8.30 -15.20 3.10
CA SER A 48 7.19 -16.05 3.55
C SER A 48 6.19 -15.24 4.36
N HIS A 49 4.91 -15.55 4.18
CA HIS A 49 3.80 -14.86 4.84
C HIS A 49 2.89 -15.87 5.55
N ASP A 50 2.21 -15.42 6.61
CA ASP A 50 1.16 -16.22 7.24
C ASP A 50 -0.08 -16.33 6.32
N GLY A 51 -0.99 -17.26 6.63
CA GLY A 51 -2.13 -17.54 5.75
C GLY A 51 -3.06 -16.35 5.50
N LYS A 52 -3.20 -15.43 6.47
CA LYS A 52 -4.02 -14.21 6.30
C LYS A 52 -3.35 -13.22 5.35
N THR A 53 -2.05 -13.03 5.52
CA THR A 53 -1.25 -12.13 4.68
C THR A 53 -1.14 -12.66 3.26
N LEU A 54 -0.95 -13.98 3.08
CA LEU A 54 -0.96 -14.62 1.76
C LEU A 54 -2.27 -14.38 1.01
N ARG A 55 -3.41 -14.50 1.69
CA ARG A 55 -4.72 -14.24 1.10
C ARG A 55 -4.86 -12.79 0.67
N LEU A 56 -4.47 -11.85 1.53
CA LEU A 56 -4.46 -10.43 1.19
C LEU A 56 -3.60 -10.18 -0.05
N VAL A 57 -2.35 -10.68 -0.06
CA VAL A 57 -1.40 -10.49 -1.16
C VAL A 57 -1.95 -11.04 -2.48
N GLY A 58 -2.67 -12.16 -2.46
CA GLY A 58 -3.33 -12.72 -3.64
C GLY A 58 -4.42 -11.82 -4.24
N GLU A 59 -4.99 -10.90 -3.46
CA GLU A 59 -6.01 -9.95 -3.92
C GLU A 59 -5.40 -8.62 -4.39
N ILE A 60 -4.14 -8.32 -4.06
CA ILE A 60 -3.48 -7.06 -4.42
C ILE A 60 -3.11 -7.07 -5.91
N VAL A 61 -3.68 -6.13 -6.66
CA VAL A 61 -3.24 -5.83 -8.03
C VAL A 61 -2.53 -4.50 -8.14
N ASP A 62 -2.78 -3.56 -7.21
CA ASP A 62 -2.17 -2.24 -7.23
C ASP A 62 -2.00 -1.67 -5.82
N PHE A 63 -1.17 -0.63 -5.68
CA PHE A 63 -1.02 0.10 -4.42
C PHE A 63 -0.75 1.58 -4.66
N GLU A 64 -1.10 2.43 -3.69
CA GLU A 64 -0.70 3.83 -3.65
C GLU A 64 -0.02 4.14 -2.33
N TYR A 65 0.77 5.20 -2.30
CA TYR A 65 1.40 5.70 -1.08
C TYR A 65 1.44 7.22 -1.07
N ILE A 66 1.59 7.77 0.12
CA ILE A 66 1.97 9.16 0.34
C ILE A 66 3.06 9.20 1.40
N VAL A 67 4.12 9.96 1.12
CA VAL A 67 5.14 10.28 2.11
C VAL A 67 4.52 11.24 3.12
N THR A 68 4.60 10.92 4.41
CA THR A 68 4.06 11.77 5.46
C THR A 68 5.02 11.88 6.63
N SER A 69 5.08 13.08 7.20
CA SER A 69 5.83 13.37 8.43
C SER A 69 4.99 13.09 9.68
N SER A 70 3.65 13.10 9.55
CA SER A 70 2.71 12.90 10.66
C SER A 70 1.51 12.00 10.30
N ASN A 71 0.78 11.55 11.32
CA ASN A 71 -0.49 10.80 11.13
C ASN A 71 -1.59 11.67 10.52
N LEU A 72 -1.57 12.98 10.77
CA LEU A 72 -2.63 13.90 10.36
C LEU A 72 -2.62 14.11 8.84
N GLU A 73 -1.44 14.25 8.24
CA GLU A 73 -1.28 14.35 6.78
C GLU A 73 -1.81 13.10 6.06
N ALA A 74 -1.57 11.92 6.62
CA ALA A 74 -2.06 10.67 6.07
C ALA A 74 -3.60 10.60 6.08
N LEU A 75 -4.23 11.06 7.17
CA LEU A 75 -5.69 11.11 7.26
C LEU A 75 -6.28 12.12 6.29
N ALA A 76 -5.67 13.29 6.11
CA ALA A 76 -6.14 14.28 5.15
C ALA A 76 -6.11 13.73 3.71
N HIS A 77 -5.08 12.96 3.34
CA HIS A 77 -4.96 12.42 1.99
C HIS A 77 -5.79 11.14 1.77
N PHE A 78 -5.73 10.18 2.69
CA PHE A 78 -6.41 8.88 2.54
C PHE A 78 -7.80 8.84 3.14
N GLY A 79 -8.08 9.60 4.20
CA GLY A 79 -9.44 9.74 4.74
C GLY A 79 -10.41 10.32 3.73
N VAL A 80 -9.95 11.26 2.88
CA VAL A 80 -10.74 11.74 1.73
C VAL A 80 -10.94 10.62 0.69
N LYS A 81 -9.94 9.78 0.43
CA LYS A 81 -10.05 8.66 -0.53
C LYS A 81 -10.97 7.54 -0.02
N LEU A 82 -11.04 7.28 1.28
CA LEU A 82 -11.95 6.30 1.87
C LEU A 82 -13.40 6.80 1.91
N ASN A 83 -13.62 8.12 1.96
CA ASN A 83 -14.94 8.73 2.01
C ASN A 83 -15.55 9.11 0.64
N LYS A 84 -14.82 8.93 -0.47
CA LYS A 84 -15.35 9.17 -1.82
C LYS A 84 -16.12 7.98 -2.41
N LYS A 85 -16.93 7.31 -1.58
CA LYS A 85 -18.04 6.46 -2.05
C LYS A 85 -19.35 7.21 -1.89
N THR A 86 -19.68 8.00 -2.90
CA THR A 86 -21.06 8.35 -3.27
C THR A 86 -21.21 8.09 -4.75
#